data_AF-A0A959CT85-F1
#
_entry.id   AF-A0A959CT85-F1
#
_cell.length_a   1.000
_cell.length_b   1.000
_cell.length_c   1.000
_cell.angle_alpha   90.00
_cell.angle_beta   90.00
_cell.angle_gamma   90.00
#
_symmetry.space_group_name_H-M   'P 1'
#
loop_
_entity.id
_entity.type
_entity.pdbx_description
1 polymer ?
#
loop_
_entity_poly.entity_id
_entity_poly.type
_entity_poly.pdbx_seq_one_letter_code
_entity_poly.pdbx_strand_id
1 'polypeptide(L)'
;MARKRDIFDLFKDNQNQLNEAPPARSWRRLERRLDGHRQRNRISHYRVLGMVAGILLLVVLVGLISLSLGRQQSLLLAANNQAVPSALENLTITDADRDGLHTVMVAQRAQQHLQYPISEGAPGQKLVLTGNDKPQDSNAPLQAFSWMIGRWQSREHGELALEEWKRISSNELGGLSRLEGNEKMQENMRLFRKGNKVYFSTDFGGGPTVEYLLSSINGDEALFENLKNGFPQQVRLQRLGQNRMAVIYQNAESLLPDSGRIRNLRQRHTLRPLQAVRQLSKMNLQ
;
A
#
# COMPACT_ATOMS: atom_id res chain seq x y z
N MET A 1 6.38 4.73 -59.81
CA MET A 1 5.27 4.85 -58.84
C MET A 1 4.97 3.46 -58.28
N ALA A 2 5.17 3.23 -56.98
CA ALA A 2 4.96 1.92 -56.34
C ALA A 2 3.58 1.87 -55.69
N ARG A 3 2.78 0.84 -56.03
CA ARG A 3 1.42 0.63 -55.52
C ARG A 3 1.49 0.08 -54.08
N LYS A 4 1.01 0.84 -53.10
CA LYS A 4 0.77 0.33 -51.73
C LYS A 4 -0.34 -0.72 -51.80
N ARG A 5 -0.07 -1.93 -51.29
CA ARG A 5 -1.11 -2.94 -51.05
C ARG A 5 -1.67 -2.67 -49.66
N ASP A 6 -2.98 -2.51 -49.55
CA ASP A 6 -3.60 -2.26 -48.27
C ASP A 6 -3.71 -3.56 -47.48
N ILE A 7 -3.60 -3.48 -46.16
CA ILE A 7 -3.65 -4.62 -45.24
C ILE A 7 -4.95 -5.44 -45.43
N PHE A 8 -6.02 -4.78 -45.87
CA PHE A 8 -7.30 -5.41 -46.20
C PHE A 8 -7.23 -6.34 -47.42
N ASP A 9 -6.35 -6.08 -48.39
CA ASP A 9 -6.14 -6.97 -49.54
C ASP A 9 -5.52 -8.29 -49.10
N LEU A 10 -4.60 -8.26 -48.12
CA LEU A 10 -4.00 -9.46 -47.53
C LEU A 10 -5.02 -10.35 -46.81
N PHE A 11 -6.02 -9.75 -46.17
CA PHE A 11 -7.10 -10.49 -45.52
C PHE A 11 -8.07 -11.10 -46.53
N LYS A 12 -8.33 -10.40 -47.63
CA LYS A 12 -9.19 -10.89 -48.71
C LYS A 12 -8.54 -12.05 -49.46
N ASP A 13 -7.24 -11.97 -49.71
CA ASP A 13 -6.47 -13.01 -50.38
C ASP A 13 -6.28 -14.27 -49.49
N ASN A 14 -6.27 -14.12 -48.16
CA ASN A 14 -6.11 -15.23 -47.21
C ASN A 14 -7.42 -15.74 -46.61
N GLN A 15 -8.58 -15.27 -47.09
CA GLN A 15 -9.88 -15.68 -46.55
C GLN A 15 -10.13 -17.19 -46.71
N ASN A 16 -9.51 -17.80 -47.73
CA ASN A 16 -9.57 -19.24 -47.98
C ASN A 16 -8.79 -20.06 -46.93
N GLN A 17 -7.72 -19.50 -46.34
CA GLN A 17 -6.93 -20.17 -45.30
C GLN A 17 -7.65 -20.19 -43.95
N LEU A 18 -8.62 -19.30 -43.73
CA LEU A 18 -9.39 -19.23 -42.48
C LEU A 18 -10.48 -20.32 -42.40
N ASN A 19 -10.90 -20.86 -43.55
CA ASN A 19 -11.95 -21.88 -43.64
C ASN A 19 -11.41 -23.30 -43.81
N GLU A 20 -10.11 -23.47 -44.03
CA GLU A 20 -9.49 -24.78 -44.10
C GLU A 20 -9.34 -25.37 -42.68
N ALA A 21 -9.92 -26.56 -42.48
CA ALA A 21 -9.73 -27.28 -41.24
C ALA A 21 -8.22 -27.51 -41.01
N PRO A 22 -7.68 -27.17 -39.82
CA PRO A 22 -6.25 -27.30 -39.58
C PRO A 22 -5.80 -28.75 -39.76
N PRO A 23 -4.59 -28.98 -40.30
CA PRO A 23 -4.13 -30.31 -40.68
C PRO A 23 -4.11 -31.26 -39.48
N ALA A 24 -4.54 -32.52 -39.64
CA ALA A 24 -4.67 -33.49 -38.54
C ALA A 24 -3.39 -33.68 -37.68
N ARG A 25 -2.21 -33.29 -38.20
CA ARG A 25 -0.95 -33.30 -37.46
C ARG A 25 -0.83 -32.21 -36.38
N SER A 26 -1.46 -31.04 -36.54
CA SER A 26 -1.48 -30.00 -35.49
C SER A 26 -2.39 -30.39 -34.33
N TRP A 27 -3.50 -31.08 -34.61
CA TRP A 27 -4.36 -31.69 -33.59
C TRP A 27 -3.63 -32.70 -32.71
N ARG A 28 -2.86 -33.63 -33.31
CA ARG A 28 -2.08 -34.61 -32.53
C ARG A 28 -1.01 -34.00 -31.61
N ARG A 29 -0.52 -32.79 -31.90
CA ARG A 29 0.41 -32.09 -31.00
C ARG A 29 -0.31 -31.50 -29.79
N LEU A 30 -1.53 -30.99 -30.00
CA LEU A 30 -2.37 -30.47 -28.93
C LEU A 30 -2.81 -31.59 -27.98
N GLU A 31 -3.24 -32.72 -28.54
CA GLU A 31 -3.66 -33.91 -27.79
C GLU A 31 -2.53 -34.43 -26.87
N ARG A 32 -1.32 -34.61 -27.42
CA ARG A 32 -0.14 -34.99 -26.62
C ARG A 32 0.17 -34.03 -25.47
N ARG A 33 -0.07 -32.73 -25.65
CA ARG A 33 0.18 -31.73 -24.59
C ARG A 33 -0.90 -31.75 -23.51
N LEU A 34 -2.15 -32.01 -23.89
CA LEU A 34 -3.27 -32.18 -22.97
C LEU A 34 -3.12 -33.45 -22.12
N ASP A 35 -2.73 -34.57 -22.73
CA ASP A 35 -2.55 -35.83 -22.01
C ASP A 35 -1.39 -35.78 -20.99
N GLY A 36 -0.32 -35.04 -21.31
CA GLY A 36 0.79 -34.80 -20.38
C GLY A 36 0.39 -34.03 -19.12
N HIS A 37 -0.68 -33.24 -19.16
CA HIS A 37 -1.17 -32.49 -17.98
C HIS A 37 -2.07 -33.33 -17.07
N ARG A 38 -2.73 -34.38 -17.59
CA ARG A 38 -3.59 -35.26 -16.77
C ARG A 38 -2.82 -36.31 -15.97
N GLN A 39 -1.63 -36.71 -16.40
CA GLN A 39 -0.85 -37.76 -15.71
C GLN A 39 -0.06 -37.28 -14.48
N ARG A 40 0.04 -35.97 -14.24
CA ARG A 40 0.95 -35.44 -13.20
C ARG A 40 0.34 -35.27 -11.80
N ASN A 41 -0.92 -35.65 -11.60
CA ASN A 41 -1.60 -35.45 -10.32
C ASN A 41 -2.28 -36.71 -9.75
N ARG A 42 -1.60 -37.85 -9.78
CA ARG A 42 -1.89 -38.92 -8.82
C ARG A 42 -1.19 -38.58 -7.50
N ILE A 43 -1.84 -37.74 -6.69
CA ILE A 43 -1.42 -37.49 -5.31
C ILE A 43 -1.52 -38.84 -4.59
N SER A 44 -0.36 -39.37 -4.20
CA SER A 44 -0.27 -40.63 -3.45
C SER A 44 -1.16 -40.57 -2.22
N HIS A 45 -2.05 -41.55 -2.05
CA HIS A 45 -3.00 -41.63 -0.92
C HIS A 45 -2.30 -41.51 0.45
N TYR A 46 -1.02 -41.89 0.53
CA TYR A 46 -0.19 -41.73 1.74
C TYR A 46 0.07 -40.26 2.13
N ARG A 47 0.09 -39.32 1.18
CA ARG A 47 0.22 -37.87 1.47
C ARG A 47 -1.09 -37.29 2.03
N VAL A 48 -2.23 -37.78 1.57
CA VAL A 48 -3.55 -37.37 2.08
C VAL A 48 -3.75 -37.91 3.50
N LEU A 49 -3.35 -39.16 3.76
CA LEU A 49 -3.47 -39.77 5.09
C LEU A 49 -2.66 -39.02 6.16
N GLY A 50 -1.44 -38.57 5.82
CA GLY A 50 -0.61 -37.77 6.73
C GLY A 50 -1.21 -36.39 7.06
N MET A 51 -1.87 -35.75 6.10
CA MET A 51 -2.51 -34.44 6.31
C MET A 51 -3.71 -34.54 7.26
N VAL A 52 -4.53 -35.59 7.15
CA VAL A 52 -5.68 -35.81 8.03
C VAL A 52 -5.25 -36.09 9.48
N ALA A 53 -4.20 -36.89 9.68
CA ALA A 53 -3.66 -37.15 11.01
C ALA A 53 -3.13 -35.86 11.69
N GLY A 54 -2.47 -34.98 10.93
CA GLY A 54 -2.00 -33.69 11.44
C GLY A 54 -3.14 -32.75 11.86
N ILE A 55 -4.22 -32.71 11.07
CA ILE A 55 -5.42 -31.91 11.39
C ILE A 55 -6.09 -32.43 12.67
N LEU A 56 -6.23 -33.75 12.82
CA LEU A 56 -6.80 -34.35 14.04
C LEU A 56 -5.98 -34.02 15.28
N LEU A 57 -4.65 -34.06 15.19
CA LEU A 57 -3.76 -33.68 16.29
C LEU A 57 -3.93 -32.21 16.69
N LEU A 58 -4.09 -31.32 15.71
CA LEU A 58 -4.31 -29.90 15.95
C LEU A 58 -5.66 -29.63 16.63
N VAL A 59 -6.72 -30.32 16.22
CA VAL A 59 -8.06 -30.20 16.85
C VAL A 59 -8.02 -30.67 18.30
N VAL A 60 -7.33 -31.77 18.60
CA VAL A 60 -7.14 -32.24 19.98
C VAL A 60 -6.34 -31.23 20.80
N LEU A 61 -5.27 -30.66 20.23
CA LEU A 61 -4.47 -29.63 20.90
C LEU A 61 -5.30 -28.39 21.24
N VAL A 62 -6.11 -27.90 20.29
CA VAL A 62 -7.01 -26.75 20.49
C VAL A 62 -8.07 -27.07 21.55
N GLY A 63 -8.61 -28.29 21.56
CA GLY A 63 -9.54 -28.74 22.61
C GLY A 63 -8.90 -28.73 24.01
N LEU A 64 -7.69 -29.26 24.15
CA LEU A 64 -6.94 -29.26 25.40
C LEU A 64 -6.60 -27.84 25.88
N ILE A 65 -6.21 -26.95 24.96
CA ILE A 65 -5.97 -25.53 25.25
C ILE A 65 -7.28 -24.86 25.72
N SER A 66 -8.41 -25.14 25.07
CA SER A 66 -9.71 -24.57 25.45
C SER A 66 -10.17 -25.02 26.85
N LEU A 67 -9.93 -26.29 27.20
CA LEU A 67 -10.19 -26.84 28.54
C LEU A 67 -9.27 -26.23 29.62
N SER A 68 -8.03 -25.89 29.26
CA SER A 68 -7.08 -25.23 30.16
C SER A 68 -7.43 -23.76 30.42
N LEU A 69 -7.79 -23.01 29.37
CA LEU A 69 -8.11 -21.58 29.48
C LEU A 69 -9.45 -21.32 30.18
N GLY A 70 -10.44 -22.22 30.05
CA GLY A 70 -11.72 -22.10 30.76
C GLY A 70 -11.57 -22.07 32.28
N ARG A 71 -10.53 -22.71 32.83
CA ARG A 71 -10.23 -22.70 34.27
C ARG A 71 -9.72 -21.34 34.76
N GLN A 72 -8.97 -20.60 33.94
CA GLN A 72 -8.39 -19.31 34.31
C GLN A 72 -9.38 -18.14 34.28
N GLN A 73 -10.42 -18.21 33.44
CA GLN A 73 -11.44 -17.16 33.37
C GLN A 73 -12.17 -16.99 34.72
N SER A 74 -12.43 -18.09 35.44
CA SER A 74 -13.06 -18.02 36.77
C SER A 74 -12.23 -17.24 37.82
N LEU A 75 -10.90 -17.22 37.68
CA LEU A 75 -10.01 -16.41 38.53
C LEU A 75 -9.92 -14.95 38.08
N LEU A 76 -9.98 -14.67 36.78
CA LEU A 76 -9.90 -13.31 36.23
C LEU A 76 -11.20 -12.50 36.42
N LEU A 77 -12.38 -13.15 36.41
CA LEU A 77 -13.64 -12.48 36.73
C LEU A 77 -13.77 -12.14 38.23
N ALA A 78 -13.12 -12.89 39.11
CA ALA A 78 -13.06 -12.58 40.55
C ALA A 78 -12.08 -11.43 40.87
N ALA A 79 -11.02 -11.26 40.07
CA ALA A 79 -10.03 -10.20 40.25
C ALA A 79 -10.51 -8.81 39.78
N ASN A 80 -11.50 -8.72 38.90
CA ASN A 80 -12.00 -7.45 38.36
C ASN A 80 -12.93 -6.67 39.32
N ASN A 81 -13.39 -7.30 40.41
CA ASN A 81 -14.27 -6.66 41.40
C ASN A 81 -13.53 -6.10 42.62
N GLN A 82 -12.20 -6.18 42.66
CA GLN A 82 -11.42 -5.47 43.67
C GLN A 82 -10.82 -4.22 43.04
N ALA A 83 -11.36 -3.07 43.43
CA ALA A 83 -10.77 -1.77 43.18
C ALA A 83 -9.32 -1.78 43.70
N VAL A 84 -8.33 -1.69 42.81
CA VAL A 84 -6.92 -1.60 43.19
C VAL A 84 -6.52 -0.12 43.22
N PRO A 85 -5.93 0.35 44.34
CA PRO A 85 -5.50 1.73 44.49
C PRO A 85 -4.24 2.00 43.66
N SER A 86 -4.13 3.26 43.22
CA SER A 86 -3.00 3.81 42.49
C SER A 86 -1.68 3.62 43.25
N ALA A 87 -0.84 2.71 42.77
CA ALA A 87 0.57 2.64 43.14
C ALA A 87 1.40 2.69 41.85
N LEU A 88 2.06 3.84 41.63
CA LEU A 88 3.18 3.93 40.72
C LEU A 88 4.30 3.02 41.26
N GLU A 89 4.71 2.04 40.47
CA GLU A 89 6.00 1.40 40.67
C GLU A 89 6.75 1.30 39.34
N ASN A 90 7.99 1.78 39.38
CA ASN A 90 8.89 1.98 38.26
C ASN A 90 9.25 0.64 37.61
N LEU A 91 8.86 0.44 36.35
CA LEU A 91 9.41 -0.61 35.50
C LEU A 91 10.62 -0.05 34.73
N THR A 92 11.81 -0.54 35.10
CA THR A 92 13.05 -0.33 34.33
C THR A 92 12.92 -0.97 32.95
N ILE A 93 13.13 -0.17 31.91
CA ILE A 93 12.94 -0.55 30.51
C ILE A 93 14.20 -1.26 29.99
N THR A 94 14.06 -2.50 29.53
CA THR A 94 15.05 -3.18 28.67
C THR A 94 14.70 -2.98 27.19
N ASP A 95 15.71 -2.77 26.33
CA ASP A 95 15.59 -2.34 24.92
C ASP A 95 14.77 -3.25 23.98
N ALA A 96 14.28 -4.41 24.43
CA ALA A 96 13.47 -5.33 23.63
C ALA A 96 11.95 -5.02 23.62
N ASP A 97 11.48 -4.03 24.40
CA ASP A 97 10.04 -3.82 24.65
C ASP A 97 9.41 -2.58 23.96
N ARG A 98 10.14 -1.95 23.03
CA ARG A 98 9.70 -0.71 22.36
C ARG A 98 8.51 -0.90 21.41
N ASP A 99 8.35 -2.09 20.83
CA ASP A 99 7.25 -2.39 19.91
C ASP A 99 5.94 -2.69 20.65
N GLY A 100 6.02 -3.26 21.86
CA GLY A 100 4.87 -3.47 22.74
C GLY A 100 4.25 -2.17 23.24
N LEU A 101 5.11 -1.22 23.65
CA LEU A 101 4.70 0.11 24.12
C LEU A 101 3.92 0.92 23.08
N HIS A 102 4.29 0.83 21.80
CA HIS A 102 3.56 1.51 20.74
C HIS A 102 2.14 0.97 20.58
N THR A 103 1.97 -0.34 20.73
CA THR A 103 0.68 -1.01 20.57
C THR A 103 -0.26 -0.68 21.74
N VAL A 104 0.27 -0.65 22.97
CA VAL A 104 -0.49 -0.28 24.17
C VAL A 104 -0.87 1.21 24.14
N MET A 105 0.06 2.09 23.74
CA MET A 105 -0.21 3.52 23.67
C MET A 105 -1.23 3.89 22.58
N VAL A 106 -1.26 3.15 21.46
CA VAL A 106 -2.30 3.29 20.40
C VAL A 106 -3.66 2.79 20.89
N ALA A 107 -3.71 1.65 21.57
CA ALA A 107 -4.95 1.10 22.13
C ALA A 107 -5.55 2.01 23.21
N GLN A 108 -4.72 2.58 24.08
CA GLN A 108 -5.14 3.48 25.14
C GLN A 108 -5.66 4.83 24.58
N ARG A 109 -5.07 5.35 23.49
CA ARG A 109 -5.56 6.56 22.80
C ARG A 109 -6.89 6.32 22.09
N ALA A 110 -7.06 5.16 21.47
CA ALA A 110 -8.31 4.77 20.82
C ALA A 110 -9.46 4.64 21.85
N GLN A 111 -9.17 4.14 23.05
CA GLN A 111 -10.15 4.05 24.14
C GLN A 111 -10.55 5.43 24.70
N GLN A 112 -9.61 6.37 24.84
CA GLN A 112 -9.92 7.73 25.29
C GLN A 112 -10.84 8.48 24.32
N HIS A 113 -10.69 8.26 23.01
CA HIS A 113 -11.51 8.91 21.98
C HIS A 113 -12.96 8.41 21.94
N LEU A 114 -13.26 7.27 22.56
CA LEU A 114 -14.61 6.71 22.68
C LEU A 114 -15.41 7.32 23.85
N GLN A 115 -14.76 8.00 24.80
CA GLN A 115 -15.44 8.52 25.99
C GLN A 115 -16.11 9.89 25.81
N TYR A 116 -15.82 10.62 24.73
CA TYR A 116 -16.47 11.91 24.43
C TYR A 116 -16.81 12.05 22.94
N PRO A 117 -17.82 11.32 22.42
CA PRO A 117 -18.22 11.41 21.02
C PRO A 117 -18.93 12.73 20.65
N ILE A 118 -19.18 13.61 21.64
CA ILE A 118 -19.95 14.84 21.47
C ILE A 118 -19.22 15.97 22.21
N SER A 119 -18.93 17.07 21.50
CA SER A 119 -18.51 18.34 22.10
C SER A 119 -19.74 19.23 22.20
N GLU A 120 -20.31 19.35 23.39
CA GLU A 120 -21.37 20.32 23.65
C GLU A 120 -20.77 21.74 23.67
N GLY A 121 -21.17 22.57 22.72
CA GLY A 121 -20.89 24.00 22.75
C GLY A 121 -21.72 24.73 23.81
N ALA A 122 -21.55 26.04 23.93
CA ALA A 122 -22.35 26.89 24.81
C ALA A 122 -23.87 26.68 24.61
N PRO A 123 -24.69 26.81 25.67
CA PRO A 123 -26.12 26.47 25.62
C PRO A 123 -26.84 27.21 24.50
N GLY A 124 -27.44 26.45 23.57
CA GLY A 124 -28.16 26.95 22.40
C GLY A 124 -27.59 26.55 21.04
N GLN A 125 -26.44 25.89 20.97
CA GLN A 125 -25.88 25.40 19.70
C GLN A 125 -26.27 23.95 19.39
N LYS A 126 -26.55 23.67 18.11
CA LYS A 126 -26.94 22.34 17.60
C LYS A 126 -25.79 21.36 17.72
N LEU A 127 -26.08 20.14 18.17
CA LEU A 127 -25.12 19.04 18.25
C LEU A 127 -24.56 18.70 16.86
N VAL A 128 -23.24 18.72 16.72
CA VAL A 128 -22.53 18.34 15.49
C VAL A 128 -21.58 17.17 15.79
N LEU A 129 -21.59 16.15 14.93
CA LEU A 129 -20.63 15.04 14.98
C LEU A 129 -19.21 15.60 14.79
N THR A 130 -18.29 15.26 15.69
CA THR A 130 -16.89 15.70 15.57
C THR A 130 -16.27 15.04 14.33
N GLY A 131 -16.23 15.77 13.23
CA GLY A 131 -15.71 15.24 11.97
C GLY A 131 -15.80 16.19 10.78
N ASN A 132 -16.66 17.21 10.79
CA ASN A 132 -16.70 18.19 9.71
C ASN A 132 -16.85 19.61 10.27
N ASP A 133 -16.07 20.50 9.68
CA ASP A 133 -16.07 21.96 9.84
C ASP A 133 -15.24 22.54 11.00
N LYS A 134 -13.93 22.52 10.82
CA LYS A 134 -13.15 23.76 10.95
C LYS A 134 -12.57 24.11 9.59
N PRO A 135 -12.83 25.31 9.03
CA PRO A 135 -12.00 25.86 7.97
C PRO A 135 -10.61 26.08 8.57
N GLN A 136 -9.68 25.16 8.32
CA GLN A 136 -8.27 25.37 8.63
C GLN A 136 -7.75 26.51 7.75
N ASP A 137 -7.18 27.52 8.40
CA ASP A 137 -6.65 28.74 7.81
C ASP A 137 -5.85 28.50 6.51
N SER A 138 -6.14 29.37 5.54
CA SER A 138 -5.78 29.39 4.13
C SER A 138 -4.28 29.63 3.82
N ASN A 139 -3.40 29.35 4.78
CA ASN A 139 -1.93 29.37 4.61
C ASN A 139 -1.25 28.04 5.00
N ALA A 140 -1.96 27.10 5.62
CA ALA A 140 -1.36 25.94 6.29
C ALA A 140 -1.09 24.66 5.45
N PRO A 141 -1.66 24.40 4.26
CA PRO A 141 -1.69 23.01 3.81
C PRO A 141 -0.35 22.53 3.23
N LEU A 142 0.47 23.39 2.62
CA LEU A 142 1.79 22.98 2.11
C LEU A 142 2.92 23.05 3.15
N GLN A 143 2.72 23.80 4.24
CA GLN A 143 3.68 23.81 5.35
C GLN A 143 3.68 22.50 6.12
N ALA A 144 2.53 21.80 6.15
CA ALA A 144 2.39 20.46 6.71
C ALA A 144 3.32 19.42 6.03
N PHE A 145 3.79 19.68 4.81
CA PHE A 145 4.70 18.81 4.06
C PHE A 145 6.18 19.24 4.17
N SER A 146 6.51 20.18 5.06
CA SER A 146 7.90 20.64 5.26
C SER A 146 8.86 19.51 5.64
N TRP A 147 8.37 18.46 6.28
CA TRP A 147 9.15 17.27 6.64
C TRP A 147 9.71 16.52 5.43
N MET A 148 9.10 16.65 4.25
CA MET A 148 9.56 16.02 3.00
C MET A 148 10.78 16.72 2.41
N ILE A 149 11.03 17.99 2.74
CA ILE A 149 12.12 18.76 2.11
C ILE A 149 13.48 18.16 2.48
N GLY A 150 14.31 17.93 1.48
CA GLY A 150 15.66 17.39 1.62
C GLY A 150 16.01 16.35 0.57
N ARG A 151 17.15 15.70 0.79
CA ARG A 151 17.62 14.57 -0.01
C ARG A 151 17.33 13.27 0.72
N TRP A 152 16.86 12.30 -0.04
CA TRP A 152 16.40 11.02 0.43
C TRP A 152 17.01 9.94 -0.43
N GLN A 153 17.22 8.77 0.17
CA GLN A 153 17.70 7.59 -0.53
C GLN A 153 16.82 6.40 -0.18
N SER A 154 16.67 5.51 -1.15
CA SER A 154 16.11 4.18 -0.96
C SER A 154 16.99 3.17 -1.71
N ARG A 155 17.08 1.97 -1.17
CA ARG A 155 17.77 0.87 -1.84
C ARG A 155 16.76 -0.26 -2.00
N GLU A 156 16.34 -0.50 -3.23
CA GLU A 156 15.38 -1.53 -3.59
C GLU A 156 16.02 -2.42 -4.66
N HIS A 157 15.91 -3.74 -4.50
CA HIS A 157 16.51 -4.73 -5.41
C HIS A 157 18.00 -4.53 -5.73
N GLY A 158 18.75 -3.88 -4.81
CA GLY A 158 20.18 -3.58 -4.98
C GLY A 158 20.48 -2.25 -5.68
N GLU A 159 19.49 -1.62 -6.31
CA GLU A 159 19.63 -0.32 -6.98
C GLU A 159 19.41 0.84 -5.99
N LEU A 160 20.17 1.92 -6.17
CA LEU A 160 20.06 3.12 -5.35
C LEU A 160 19.14 4.11 -6.04
N ALA A 161 18.04 4.49 -5.40
CA ALA A 161 17.21 5.59 -5.85
C ALA A 161 17.43 6.81 -4.95
N LEU A 162 17.81 7.93 -5.56
CA LEU A 162 17.99 9.22 -4.92
C LEU A 162 16.79 10.11 -5.20
N GLU A 163 16.26 10.73 -4.17
CA GLU A 163 15.08 11.58 -4.27
C GLU A 163 15.33 12.92 -3.59
N GLU A 164 15.06 14.02 -4.31
CA GLU A 164 15.27 15.37 -3.82
C GLU A 164 13.97 16.15 -3.85
N TRP A 165 13.56 16.65 -2.69
CA TRP A 165 12.39 17.52 -2.54
C TRP A 165 12.83 18.93 -2.17
N LYS A 166 12.34 19.92 -2.92
CA LYS A 166 12.64 21.34 -2.75
C LYS A 166 11.37 22.17 -2.71
N ARG A 167 11.43 23.27 -1.97
CA ARG A 167 10.41 24.31 -2.06
C ARG A 167 10.64 25.14 -3.31
N ILE A 168 9.66 25.15 -4.21
CA ILE A 168 9.67 26.00 -5.42
C ILE A 168 9.03 27.35 -5.09
N SER A 169 7.93 27.34 -4.32
CA SER A 169 7.26 28.55 -3.84
C SER A 169 6.52 28.29 -2.51
N SER A 170 5.80 29.28 -1.99
CA SER A 170 4.87 29.07 -0.87
C SER A 170 3.76 28.07 -1.22
N ASN A 171 3.40 27.96 -2.50
CA ASN A 171 2.30 27.14 -3.01
C ASN A 171 2.78 25.89 -3.77
N GLU A 172 4.07 25.57 -3.71
CA GLU A 172 4.62 24.44 -4.46
C GLU A 172 5.90 23.84 -3.86
N LEU A 173 5.92 22.51 -3.75
CA LEU A 173 7.11 21.69 -3.58
C LEU A 173 7.34 20.84 -4.84
N GLY A 174 8.58 20.80 -5.31
CA GLY A 174 9.02 19.93 -6.39
C GLY A 174 9.80 18.73 -5.85
N GLY A 175 9.51 17.55 -6.36
CA GLY A 175 10.20 16.30 -6.06
C GLY A 175 10.83 15.72 -7.31
N LEU A 176 12.06 15.22 -7.19
CA LEU A 176 12.78 14.59 -8.27
C LEU A 176 13.37 13.27 -7.79
N SER A 177 12.91 12.14 -8.33
CA SER A 177 13.50 10.82 -8.04
C SER A 177 14.34 10.36 -9.23
N ARG A 178 15.58 9.95 -8.97
CA ARG A 178 16.53 9.40 -9.95
C ARG A 178 16.98 8.02 -9.49
N LEU A 179 16.86 7.05 -10.39
CA LEU A 179 17.41 5.71 -10.19
C LEU A 179 18.86 5.68 -10.69
N GLU A 180 19.79 5.31 -9.81
CA GLU A 180 21.18 5.04 -10.15
C GLU A 180 21.33 3.54 -10.42
N GLY A 181 21.63 3.20 -11.68
CA GLY A 181 21.72 1.84 -12.18
C GLY A 181 21.94 1.79 -13.68
N ASN A 182 21.78 0.59 -14.26
CA ASN A 182 21.96 0.38 -15.70
C ASN A 182 20.88 1.09 -16.54
N GLU A 183 19.66 1.19 -16.01
CA GLU A 183 18.57 1.95 -16.61
C GLU A 183 18.38 3.27 -15.85
N LYS A 184 18.87 4.37 -16.44
CA LYS A 184 18.65 5.71 -15.89
C LYS A 184 17.18 6.08 -16.08
N MET A 185 16.45 6.18 -14.96
CA MET A 185 15.06 6.63 -14.95
C MET A 185 14.89 7.81 -14.00
N GLN A 186 14.11 8.80 -14.42
CA GLN A 186 13.81 10.01 -13.66
C GLN A 186 12.30 10.20 -13.54
N GLU A 187 11.79 10.31 -12.32
CA GLU A 187 10.40 10.63 -12.00
C GLU A 187 10.29 12.05 -11.46
N ASN A 188 9.44 12.86 -12.08
CA ASN A 188 9.13 14.22 -11.63
C ASN A 188 7.84 14.21 -10.82
N MET A 189 7.90 14.75 -9.61
CA MET A 189 6.79 14.83 -8.67
C MET A 189 6.56 16.28 -8.24
N ARG A 190 5.31 16.61 -7.88
CA ARG A 190 4.97 17.94 -7.36
C ARG A 190 3.90 17.83 -6.29
N LEU A 191 3.99 18.69 -5.29
CA LEU A 191 2.92 19.01 -4.35
C LEU A 191 2.58 20.49 -4.53
N PHE A 192 1.37 20.80 -4.98
CA PHE A 192 1.03 22.18 -5.31
C PHE A 192 -0.41 22.52 -4.93
N ARG A 193 -0.67 23.82 -4.79
CA ARG A 193 -2.00 24.35 -4.48
C ARG A 193 -2.64 24.96 -5.72
N LYS A 194 -3.87 24.58 -6.04
CA LYS A 194 -4.75 25.25 -7.03
C LYS A 194 -6.00 25.74 -6.30
N GLY A 195 -6.12 27.06 -6.11
CA GLY A 195 -7.18 27.64 -5.27
C GLY A 195 -7.03 27.22 -3.81
N ASN A 196 -8.06 26.59 -3.24
CA ASN A 196 -8.07 26.05 -1.88
C ASN A 196 -7.77 24.53 -1.82
N LYS A 197 -7.43 23.92 -2.95
CA LYS A 197 -7.17 22.48 -3.05
C LYS A 197 -5.68 22.21 -3.19
N VAL A 198 -5.21 21.15 -2.54
CA VAL A 198 -3.83 20.66 -2.66
C VAL A 198 -3.81 19.39 -3.48
N TYR A 199 -2.82 19.29 -4.35
CA TYR A 199 -2.64 18.18 -5.27
C TYR A 199 -1.24 17.59 -5.14
N PHE A 200 -1.15 16.29 -5.29
CA PHE A 200 0.08 15.57 -5.60
C PHE A 200 0.06 15.19 -7.08
N SER A 201 1.19 15.31 -7.78
CA SER A 201 1.31 14.81 -9.15
C SER A 201 2.61 14.09 -9.39
N THR A 202 2.60 13.09 -10.26
CA THR A 202 3.80 12.37 -10.71
C THR A 202 3.66 11.91 -12.18
N ASP A 203 4.78 11.83 -12.89
CA ASP A 203 4.88 11.25 -14.23
C ASP A 203 5.29 9.76 -14.25
N PHE A 204 5.54 9.17 -13.08
CA PHE A 204 5.97 7.77 -12.93
C PHE A 204 7.22 7.37 -13.74
N GLY A 205 8.13 8.31 -14.01
CA GLY A 205 9.37 7.99 -14.73
C GLY A 205 9.30 8.19 -16.25
N GLY A 206 8.49 9.12 -16.74
CA GLY A 206 8.39 9.46 -18.17
C GLY A 206 7.03 9.15 -18.83
N GLY A 207 6.00 8.81 -18.05
CA GLY A 207 4.62 8.72 -18.52
C GLY A 207 3.89 10.06 -18.48
N PRO A 208 2.58 10.08 -18.80
CA PRO A 208 1.77 11.29 -18.61
C PRO A 208 1.65 11.63 -17.12
N THR A 209 1.76 12.92 -16.80
CA THR A 209 1.56 13.43 -15.45
C THR A 209 0.14 13.15 -14.98
N VAL A 210 0.01 12.49 -13.83
CA VAL A 210 -1.27 12.23 -13.17
C VAL A 210 -1.36 13.06 -11.90
N GLU A 211 -2.50 13.74 -11.70
CA GLU A 211 -2.78 14.53 -10.50
C GLU A 211 -3.74 13.78 -9.56
N TYR A 212 -3.51 13.93 -8.25
CA TYR A 212 -4.29 13.35 -7.17
C TYR A 212 -4.69 14.45 -6.20
N LEU A 213 -5.97 14.53 -5.83
CA LEU A 213 -6.49 15.54 -4.91
C LEU A 213 -6.29 15.09 -3.47
N LEU A 214 -5.84 15.99 -2.59
CA LEU A 214 -5.74 15.72 -1.15
C LEU A 214 -7.14 15.41 -0.58
N SER A 215 -7.30 14.21 -0.03
CA SER A 215 -8.54 13.71 0.58
C SER A 215 -8.50 13.83 2.10
N SER A 216 -7.34 13.52 2.72
CA SER A 216 -7.13 13.70 4.15
C SER A 216 -5.68 14.00 4.48
N ILE A 217 -5.45 14.72 5.58
CA ILE A 217 -4.12 14.92 6.15
C ILE A 217 -4.20 14.86 7.67
N ASN A 218 -3.22 14.20 8.28
CA ASN A 218 -2.90 14.27 9.69
C ASN A 218 -1.40 14.56 9.84
N GLY A 219 -0.91 14.73 11.08
CA GLY A 219 0.47 15.16 11.32
C GLY A 219 1.56 14.28 10.68
N ASP A 220 1.27 13.00 10.43
CA ASP A 220 2.23 12.03 9.92
C ASP A 220 1.82 11.39 8.58
N GLU A 221 0.63 11.68 8.06
CA GLU A 221 0.10 11.05 6.85
C GLU A 221 -0.73 12.03 6.02
N ALA A 222 -0.55 12.00 4.71
CA ALA A 222 -1.43 12.65 3.75
C ALA A 222 -1.89 11.64 2.70
N LEU A 223 -3.21 11.59 2.46
CA LEU A 223 -3.86 10.74 1.48
C LEU A 223 -4.36 11.59 0.32
N PHE A 224 -3.95 11.22 -0.90
CA PHE A 224 -4.38 11.82 -2.14
C PHE A 224 -5.10 10.81 -3.00
N GLU A 225 -6.13 11.22 -3.72
CA GLU A 225 -7.01 10.33 -4.47
C GLU A 225 -7.29 10.83 -5.88
N ASN A 226 -7.38 9.89 -6.81
CA ASN A 226 -7.90 10.05 -8.15
C ASN A 226 -8.57 8.73 -8.57
N LEU A 227 -9.84 8.57 -8.19
CA LEU A 227 -10.63 7.36 -8.46
C LEU A 227 -10.93 7.14 -9.95
N LYS A 228 -10.69 8.16 -10.79
CA LYS A 228 -10.86 8.06 -12.25
C LYS A 228 -9.64 7.46 -12.95
N ASN A 229 -8.48 7.47 -12.29
CA ASN A 229 -7.26 6.88 -12.82
C ASN A 229 -7.28 5.35 -12.62
N GLY A 230 -6.60 4.61 -13.49
CA GLY A 230 -6.45 3.15 -13.35
C GLY A 230 -5.60 2.79 -12.13
N PHE A 231 -4.28 2.74 -12.31
CA PHE A 231 -3.34 2.58 -11.20
C PHE A 231 -2.31 3.72 -11.16
N PRO A 232 -1.99 4.27 -9.97
CA PRO A 232 -2.71 4.10 -8.70
C PRO A 232 -3.97 4.97 -8.65
N GLN A 233 -4.91 4.62 -7.76
CA GLN A 233 -6.06 5.48 -7.42
C GLN A 233 -5.76 6.33 -6.19
N GLN A 234 -4.88 5.87 -5.31
CA GLN A 234 -4.51 6.55 -4.09
C GLN A 234 -2.99 6.69 -3.98
N VAL A 235 -2.54 7.85 -3.49
CA VAL A 235 -1.16 8.10 -3.10
C VAL A 235 -1.15 8.49 -1.64
N ARG A 236 -0.42 7.75 -0.81
CA ARG A 236 -0.20 8.06 0.58
C ARG A 236 1.25 8.49 0.79
N LEU A 237 1.43 9.66 1.37
CA LEU A 237 2.71 10.17 1.85
C LEU A 237 2.73 10.02 3.36
N GLN A 238 3.67 9.25 3.89
CA GLN A 238 3.71 8.92 5.31
C GLN A 238 5.08 9.27 5.90
N ARG A 239 5.07 9.97 7.03
CA ARG A 239 6.24 10.22 7.86
C ARG A 239 6.40 9.06 8.85
N LEU A 240 7.53 8.37 8.79
CA LEU A 240 7.84 7.21 9.64
C LEU A 240 8.83 7.56 10.78
N GLY A 241 9.11 8.85 10.94
CA GLY A 241 10.07 9.41 11.91
C GLY A 241 10.67 10.71 11.40
N GLN A 242 11.73 11.19 12.06
CA GLN A 242 12.40 12.44 11.65
C GLN A 242 13.14 12.30 10.31
N ASN A 243 13.74 11.13 10.05
CA ASN A 243 14.59 10.87 8.90
C ASN A 243 14.08 9.70 8.03
N ARG A 244 12.81 9.34 8.15
CA ARG A 244 12.20 8.26 7.36
C ARG A 244 10.83 8.66 6.86
N MET A 245 10.55 8.31 5.62
CA MET A 245 9.23 8.48 5.01
C MET A 245 8.90 7.33 4.08
N ALA A 246 7.63 7.21 3.71
CA ALA A 246 7.16 6.29 2.69
C ALA A 246 6.28 7.00 1.68
N VAL A 247 6.43 6.62 0.41
CA VAL A 247 5.51 6.92 -0.68
C VAL A 247 4.82 5.61 -1.06
N ILE A 248 3.51 5.57 -0.89
CA ILE A 248 2.70 4.37 -1.09
C ILE A 248 1.68 4.65 -2.19
N TYR A 249 1.78 3.91 -3.28
CA TYR A 249 0.80 3.91 -4.35
C TYR A 249 -0.16 2.75 -4.14
N GLN A 250 -1.46 3.00 -4.10
CA GLN A 250 -2.47 2.00 -3.76
C GLN A 250 -3.65 2.02 -4.73
N ASN A 251 -4.29 0.87 -4.87
CA ASN A 251 -5.56 0.70 -5.55
C ASN A 251 -6.54 -0.14 -4.72
N ALA A 252 -7.85 0.04 -4.92
CA ALA A 252 -8.87 -0.79 -4.31
C ALA A 252 -8.88 -2.21 -4.92
N GLU A 253 -8.56 -2.31 -6.21
CA GLU A 253 -8.50 -3.56 -6.96
C GLU A 253 -7.06 -3.93 -7.35
N SER A 254 -6.82 -5.24 -7.52
CA SER A 254 -5.49 -5.78 -7.86
C SER A 254 -4.93 -5.13 -9.13
N LEU A 255 -3.62 -4.94 -9.15
CA LEU A 255 -2.85 -4.45 -10.29
C LEU A 255 -3.20 -5.24 -11.57
N LEU A 256 -4.09 -4.73 -12.42
CA LEU A 256 -4.17 -5.16 -13.82
C LEU A 256 -3.20 -4.31 -14.65
N PRO A 257 -2.39 -4.93 -15.52
CA PRO A 257 -1.08 -4.41 -15.83
C PRO A 257 -1.14 -3.44 -16.99
N ASP A 258 -1.21 -2.15 -16.70
CA ASP A 258 -0.65 -1.18 -17.63
C ASP A 258 0.88 -1.34 -17.58
N SER A 259 1.41 -2.07 -18.56
CA SER A 259 2.68 -2.81 -18.49
C SER A 259 3.92 -1.93 -18.33
N GLY A 260 3.86 -0.68 -18.81
CA GLY A 260 4.96 0.29 -18.70
C GLY A 260 5.10 0.89 -17.30
N ARG A 261 4.00 1.34 -16.70
CA ARG A 261 4.00 1.99 -15.37
C ARG A 261 4.38 1.03 -14.26
N ILE A 262 3.90 -0.21 -14.31
CA ILE A 262 4.26 -1.25 -13.33
C ILE A 262 5.75 -1.62 -13.41
N ARG A 263 6.32 -1.69 -14.62
CA ARG A 263 7.76 -1.95 -14.80
C ARG A 263 8.59 -0.89 -14.07
N ASN A 264 8.26 0.38 -14.27
CA ASN A 264 8.97 1.49 -13.63
C ASN A 264 8.84 1.47 -12.10
N LEU A 265 7.65 1.13 -11.59
CA LEU A 265 7.42 1.02 -10.15
C LEU A 265 8.18 -0.13 -9.51
N ARG A 266 8.29 -1.28 -10.18
CA ARG A 266 9.02 -2.45 -9.66
C ARG A 266 10.49 -2.14 -9.36
N GLN A 267 11.10 -1.22 -10.10
CA GLN A 267 12.50 -0.84 -9.91
C GLN A 267 12.73 -0.02 -8.62
N ARG A 268 11.72 0.71 -8.13
CA ARG A 268 11.88 1.66 -7.01
C ARG A 268 10.97 1.40 -5.81
N HIS A 269 10.02 0.48 -5.96
CA HIS A 269 9.02 0.16 -4.94
C HIS A 269 9.01 -1.35 -4.73
N THR A 270 8.88 -1.74 -3.47
CA THR A 270 8.40 -3.07 -3.12
C THR A 270 6.94 -3.21 -3.57
N LEU A 271 6.69 -4.10 -4.54
CA LEU A 271 5.34 -4.39 -5.03
C LEU A 271 4.64 -5.39 -4.09
N ARG A 272 3.39 -5.07 -3.74
CA ARG A 272 2.41 -5.91 -3.04
C ARG A 272 1.16 -6.01 -3.92
N PRO A 273 0.26 -6.99 -3.70
CA PRO A 273 -0.90 -7.22 -4.60
C PRO A 273 -1.73 -5.97 -4.94
N LEU A 274 -1.83 -5.02 -4.00
CA LEU A 274 -2.62 -3.79 -4.13
C LEU A 274 -1.79 -2.50 -4.00
N GLN A 275 -0.49 -2.62 -3.76
CA GLN A 275 0.34 -1.48 -3.37
C GLN A 275 1.74 -1.51 -3.98
N ALA A 276 2.29 -0.35 -4.27
CA ALA A 276 3.72 -0.17 -4.53
C ALA A 276 4.27 0.76 -3.45
N VAL A 277 5.15 0.24 -2.59
CA VAL A 277 5.68 0.95 -1.42
C VAL A 277 7.14 1.30 -1.65
N ARG A 278 7.50 2.57 -1.50
CA ARG A 278 8.90 3.02 -1.46
C ARG A 278 9.17 3.64 -0.10
N GLN A 279 10.10 3.07 0.65
CA GLN A 279 10.58 3.64 1.90
C GLN A 279 11.90 4.39 1.67
N LEU A 280 12.00 5.57 2.25
CA LEU A 280 13.07 6.52 2.02
C LEU A 280 13.70 6.91 3.36
N SER A 281 15.02 6.98 3.37
CA SER A 281 15.81 7.48 4.50
C SER A 281 16.46 8.80 4.12
N LYS A 282 16.43 9.78 5.03
CA LYS A 282 17.03 11.10 4.79
C LYS A 282 18.54 10.96 4.72
N MET A 283 19.16 11.59 3.72
CA MET A 283 20.61 11.65 3.61
C MET A 283 21.12 12.74 4.55
N ASN A 284 22.07 12.40 5.41
CA ASN A 284 22.81 13.40 6.17
C ASN A 284 23.73 14.13 5.19
N LEU A 285 23.67 15.47 5.18
CA LEU A 285 24.68 16.28 4.52
C LEU A 285 25.99 16.04 5.28
N GLN A 286 26.95 15.39 4.64
CA GLN A 286 28.35 15.40 5.07
C GLN A 286 28.99 16.73 4.68
#